data_AF-A0A914JNB3-F1
#
_entry.id   AF-A0A914JNB3-F1
#
_cell.length_a   1.000
_cell.length_b   1.000
_cell.length_c   1.000
_cell.angle_alpha   90.00
_cell.angle_beta   90.00
_cell.angle_gamma   90.00
#
_symmetry.space_group_name_H-M   'P 1'
#
loop_
_entity.id
_entity.type
_entity.pdbx_description
1 polymer ?
#
loop_
_entity_poly.entity_id
_entity_poly.type
_entity_poly.pdbx_seq_one_letter_code
_entity_poly.pdbx_strand_id
1 'polypeptide(L)'
;MSTRRNGNRDTAKDIILGLEPSGRGPRKPKEGIAQTPIRKSPAQTIVVQKPDTSALQNLQNQINQLRLQHNSLLNNEAAARRKLEASQDALHRKIATAPDPNSQNRLLEELRRQLNNIDGKIALMGQDFGAIKGTVDRHTQDLMTINNDVKSRPVVDPNKIANSAQQMDLRLRDIHGQLMQIKQAVDSEINDRIRINQQQNDTIARLQDYIKQQEASKNDILANLTRKGDMDKEKLSEEARRLNDKIQIITTEVSKDMNAREQRLRDDLMQKIAAIQNGLKQQQDGFAENENMNRKKIDEILREQAQIIDELKNSNVNDRMKNKEKFQKVNEALAALELHLEQGNKKMDKILNAEIQSRKLHEKGLLSKVNDVEERLSNYLAGLAKSVEDAKAGKENVKVPSLDTDALRREMEAISADKNKMSMEGLLKLEEKISRIQHGLNRDRRQMVDTLNDMNDKETINKIRAQVNKLDEVIDDVEKTQDRVRDKVERQIPQDLNELSAKVDNLKQQLTHRIDQEEEERYLAIKELQDAYNKLTSGKLIAAGADSPSPGNNQLKRDIDECKVAVKKLAESITTVKNVLDRKILDEVRRREQDVERIEARIGGTRPK
;
A
#
# COMPACT_ATOMS: atom_id res chain seq x y z
N MET A 1 35.96 12.10 19.19
CA MET A 1 36.31 10.68 18.92
C MET A 1 35.11 9.98 18.32
N SER A 2 35.26 9.25 17.21
CA SER A 2 34.40 8.10 16.85
C SER A 2 35.02 7.37 15.65
N THR A 3 35.52 6.16 15.85
CA THR A 3 36.13 5.35 14.78
C THR A 3 35.11 4.36 14.23
N ARG A 4 34.75 4.46 12.94
CA ARG A 4 34.06 3.38 12.22
C ARG A 4 35.02 2.67 11.29
N ARG A 5 34.92 1.33 11.28
CA ARG A 5 35.84 0.42 10.57
C ARG A 5 35.54 0.44 9.07
N ASN A 6 36.58 0.45 8.24
CA ASN A 6 36.45 0.05 6.84
C ASN A 6 36.16 -1.45 6.79
N GLY A 7 34.95 -1.82 6.37
CA GLY A 7 34.65 -3.19 5.93
C GLY A 7 35.04 -3.36 4.46
N ASN A 8 35.55 -4.54 4.09
CA ASN A 8 35.77 -4.87 2.68
C ASN A 8 34.43 -4.89 1.95
N ARG A 9 34.36 -4.30 0.76
CA ARG A 9 33.21 -4.46 -0.14
C ARG A 9 33.16 -5.88 -0.66
N ASP A 10 31.96 -6.43 -0.75
CA ASP A 10 31.67 -7.71 -1.35
C ASP A 10 31.35 -7.51 -2.84
N THR A 11 32.28 -7.91 -3.70
CA THR A 11 32.14 -7.76 -5.15
C THR A 11 30.98 -8.54 -5.75
N ALA A 12 30.48 -9.60 -5.11
CA ALA A 12 29.26 -10.27 -5.57
C ALA A 12 28.02 -9.39 -5.39
N LYS A 13 28.03 -8.52 -4.37
CA LYS A 13 26.89 -7.65 -4.01
C LYS A 13 26.84 -6.38 -4.86
N ASP A 14 27.99 -5.81 -5.20
CA ASP A 14 28.09 -4.65 -6.10
C ASP A 14 27.63 -5.00 -7.54
N ILE A 15 27.87 -6.24 -8.01
CA ILE A 15 27.40 -6.74 -9.31
C ILE A 15 25.86 -6.84 -9.36
N ILE A 16 25.22 -7.35 -8.31
CA ILE A 16 23.74 -7.47 -8.23
C ILE A 16 23.06 -6.09 -8.20
N LEU A 17 23.78 -5.05 -7.75
CA LEU A 17 23.29 -3.67 -7.66
C LEU A 17 23.67 -2.79 -8.86
N GLY A 18 24.31 -3.35 -9.90
CA GLY A 18 24.65 -2.63 -11.13
C GLY A 18 25.73 -1.55 -10.97
N LEU A 19 26.59 -1.66 -9.96
CA LEU A 19 27.67 -0.69 -9.70
C LEU A 19 28.98 -1.12 -10.37
N GLU A 20 29.79 -0.16 -10.81
CA GLU A 20 31.08 -0.46 -11.44
C GLU A 20 32.03 -1.19 -10.46
N PRO A 21 32.70 -2.28 -10.90
CA PRO A 21 33.55 -3.08 -10.02
C PRO A 21 34.84 -2.32 -9.68
N SER A 22 34.97 -1.90 -8.41
CA SER A 22 36.10 -1.10 -7.93
C SER A 22 37.39 -1.93 -7.74
N GLY A 23 38.00 -2.39 -8.84
CA GLY A 23 39.24 -3.16 -8.86
C GLY A 23 40.27 -2.60 -9.84
N ARG A 24 41.51 -2.36 -9.37
CA ARG A 24 42.62 -2.01 -10.27
C ARG A 24 43.02 -3.25 -11.09
N GLY A 25 43.02 -3.12 -12.41
CA GLY A 25 43.41 -4.20 -13.33
C GLY A 25 44.86 -4.70 -13.18
N PRO A 26 45.20 -5.85 -13.78
CA PRO A 26 46.48 -6.53 -13.53
C PRO A 26 47.70 -5.70 -13.91
N ARG A 27 48.73 -5.71 -13.06
CA ARG A 27 50.06 -5.20 -13.43
C ARG A 27 50.72 -6.13 -14.44
N LYS A 28 51.28 -5.56 -15.52
CA LYS A 28 52.14 -6.29 -16.47
C LYS A 28 53.34 -6.92 -15.73
N PRO A 29 53.82 -8.10 -16.19
CA PRO A 29 55.02 -8.72 -15.62
C PRO A 29 56.26 -7.84 -15.84
N LYS A 30 57.25 -7.98 -14.95
CA LYS A 30 58.60 -7.46 -15.17
C LYS A 30 59.40 -8.50 -15.96
N GLU A 31 59.90 -8.13 -17.13
CA GLU A 31 60.92 -8.91 -17.82
C GLU A 31 62.29 -8.71 -17.14
N GLY A 32 63.11 -9.75 -17.15
CA GLY A 32 64.34 -9.83 -16.35
C GLY A 32 65.57 -9.26 -17.05
N ILE A 33 66.50 -8.72 -16.25
CA ILE A 33 67.83 -8.32 -16.75
C ILE A 33 68.71 -9.57 -16.80
N ALA A 34 69.04 -10.03 -18.00
CA ALA A 34 70.05 -11.06 -18.23
C ALA A 34 71.40 -10.40 -18.60
N GLN A 35 72.37 -10.47 -17.69
CA GLN A 35 73.76 -10.12 -18.00
C GLN A 35 74.46 -11.32 -18.67
N THR A 36 75.24 -11.08 -19.72
CA THR A 36 76.18 -12.05 -20.28
C THR A 36 77.60 -11.44 -20.34
N PRO A 37 78.67 -12.24 -20.12
CA PRO A 37 79.99 -11.71 -19.81
C PRO A 37 80.91 -11.51 -21.02
N ILE A 38 81.89 -10.63 -20.85
CA ILE A 38 82.99 -10.41 -21.80
C ILE A 38 83.90 -11.65 -21.84
N ARG A 39 84.25 -12.14 -23.04
CA ARG A 39 85.44 -12.98 -23.22
C ARG A 39 86.20 -12.60 -24.51
N LYS A 40 87.53 -12.60 -24.43
CA LYS A 40 88.45 -12.24 -25.52
C LYS A 40 88.97 -13.48 -26.26
N SER A 41 89.23 -13.35 -27.56
CA SER A 41 90.15 -14.18 -28.34
C SER A 41 90.82 -13.31 -29.43
N PRO A 42 92.00 -13.70 -29.97
CA PRO A 42 92.97 -12.72 -30.47
C PRO A 42 93.07 -12.56 -32.00
N ALA A 43 93.82 -11.53 -32.37
CA ALA A 43 94.19 -11.04 -33.69
C ALA A 43 94.59 -12.07 -34.76
N GLN A 44 94.28 -11.71 -36.01
CA GLN A 44 95.29 -11.73 -37.09
C GLN A 44 95.12 -10.50 -38.01
N THR A 45 96.22 -10.04 -38.59
CA THR A 45 96.33 -8.73 -39.26
C THR A 45 96.20 -8.88 -40.78
N ILE A 46 95.29 -8.12 -41.40
CA ILE A 46 95.26 -7.91 -42.86
C ILE A 46 95.29 -6.40 -43.14
N VAL A 47 96.01 -6.02 -44.20
CA VAL A 47 96.44 -4.64 -44.42
C VAL A 47 95.33 -3.75 -45.00
N VAL A 48 95.13 -2.64 -44.28
CA VAL A 48 94.57 -1.34 -44.71
C VAL A 48 94.38 -1.17 -46.22
N GLN A 49 93.12 -1.14 -46.65
CA GLN A 49 92.66 -0.04 -47.49
C GLN A 49 91.84 0.89 -46.61
N LYS A 50 92.11 2.21 -46.68
CA LYS A 50 91.28 3.21 -45.99
C LYS A 50 89.93 3.27 -46.72
N PRO A 51 88.79 2.96 -46.08
CA PRO A 51 87.52 3.35 -46.66
C PRO A 51 87.47 4.88 -46.73
N ASP A 52 87.00 5.43 -47.84
CA ASP A 52 86.94 6.88 -48.04
C ASP A 52 86.07 7.50 -46.93
N THR A 53 86.71 8.26 -46.03
CA THR A 53 86.03 8.84 -44.88
C THR A 53 85.00 9.90 -45.29
N SER A 54 85.15 10.51 -46.46
CA SER A 54 84.14 11.42 -47.00
C SER A 54 82.89 10.66 -47.45
N ALA A 55 83.04 9.54 -48.17
CA ALA A 55 81.94 8.68 -48.57
C ALA A 55 81.22 8.06 -47.34
N LEU A 56 81.99 7.60 -46.35
CA LEU A 56 81.47 7.05 -45.10
C LEU A 56 80.71 8.11 -44.28
N GLN A 57 81.24 9.33 -44.20
CA GLN A 57 80.59 10.45 -43.51
C GLN A 57 79.35 10.96 -44.26
N ASN A 58 79.35 10.95 -45.60
CA ASN A 58 78.18 11.25 -46.42
C ASN A 58 77.07 10.20 -46.25
N LEU A 59 77.41 8.91 -46.22
CA LEU A 59 76.47 7.83 -45.88
C LEU A 59 75.93 7.97 -44.46
N GLN A 60 76.78 8.31 -43.48
CA GLN A 60 76.36 8.56 -42.09
C GLN A 60 75.36 9.75 -42.02
N ASN A 61 75.61 10.80 -42.80
CA ASN A 61 74.73 11.98 -42.90
C ASN A 61 73.40 11.63 -43.59
N GLN A 62 73.40 10.86 -44.68
CA GLN A 62 72.18 10.36 -45.32
C GLN A 62 71.37 9.45 -44.39
N ILE A 63 72.01 8.52 -43.68
CA ILE A 63 71.36 7.65 -42.70
C ILE A 63 70.72 8.48 -41.57
N ASN A 64 71.39 9.54 -41.12
CA ASN A 64 70.83 10.44 -40.12
C ASN A 64 69.65 11.28 -40.67
N GLN A 65 69.72 11.78 -41.90
CA GLN A 65 68.58 12.44 -42.56
C GLN A 65 67.39 11.49 -42.75
N LEU A 66 67.63 10.26 -43.21
CA LEU A 66 66.60 9.23 -43.37
C LEU A 66 65.97 8.83 -42.02
N ARG A 67 66.75 8.76 -40.94
CA ARG A 67 66.22 8.55 -39.57
C ARG A 67 65.36 9.71 -39.09
N LEU A 68 65.74 10.96 -39.39
CA LEU A 68 64.93 12.13 -39.07
C LEU A 68 63.64 12.17 -39.88
N GLN A 69 63.69 11.86 -41.19
CA GLN A 69 62.51 11.73 -42.04
C GLN A 69 61.59 10.60 -41.59
N HIS A 70 62.14 9.42 -41.24
CA HIS A 70 61.38 8.29 -40.74
C HIS A 70 60.68 8.60 -39.40
N ASN A 71 61.36 9.26 -38.46
CA ASN A 71 60.74 9.71 -37.22
C ASN A 71 59.69 10.81 -37.44
N SER A 72 59.90 11.70 -38.41
CA SER A 72 58.90 12.69 -38.83
C SER A 72 57.65 12.00 -39.41
N LEU A 73 57.83 11.01 -40.28
CA LEU A 73 56.75 10.20 -40.85
C LEU A 73 55.98 9.42 -39.76
N LEU A 74 56.66 8.76 -38.83
CA LEU A 74 56.02 8.08 -37.70
C LEU A 74 55.23 9.05 -36.79
N ASN A 75 55.76 10.25 -36.53
CA ASN A 75 55.05 11.27 -35.75
C ASN A 75 53.81 11.79 -36.51
N ASN A 76 53.92 12.00 -37.83
CA ASN A 76 52.81 12.40 -38.67
C ASN A 76 51.75 11.28 -38.80
N GLU A 77 52.16 10.02 -38.87
CA GLU A 77 51.27 8.86 -38.86
C GLU A 77 50.55 8.73 -37.50
N ALA A 78 51.26 8.87 -36.39
CA ALA A 78 50.66 8.87 -35.05
C ALA A 78 49.68 10.03 -34.86
N ALA A 79 49.98 11.22 -35.40
CA ALA A 79 49.08 12.36 -35.40
C ALA A 79 47.85 12.13 -36.31
N ALA A 80 48.02 11.49 -37.46
CA ALA A 80 46.93 11.11 -38.37
C ALA A 80 46.02 10.04 -37.73
N ARG A 81 46.59 8.99 -37.12
CA ARG A 81 45.86 7.95 -36.37
C ARG A 81 45.02 8.57 -35.24
N ARG A 82 45.60 9.47 -34.42
CA ARG A 82 44.83 10.19 -33.36
C ARG A 82 43.70 11.06 -33.92
N LYS A 83 43.90 11.71 -35.08
CA LYS A 83 42.83 12.47 -35.75
C LYS A 83 41.72 11.56 -36.29
N LEU A 84 42.09 10.40 -36.85
CA LEU A 84 41.14 9.39 -37.34
C LEU A 84 40.33 8.80 -36.18
N GLU A 85 41.01 8.40 -35.10
CA GLU A 85 40.42 7.86 -33.86
C GLU A 85 39.44 8.88 -33.24
N ALA A 86 39.85 10.14 -33.06
CA ALA A 86 38.96 11.20 -32.56
C ALA A 86 37.77 11.48 -33.50
N SER A 87 37.96 11.37 -34.83
CA SER A 87 36.87 11.51 -35.81
C SER A 87 35.90 10.33 -35.75
N GLN A 88 36.40 9.11 -35.57
CA GLN A 88 35.61 7.90 -35.41
C GLN A 88 34.80 7.93 -34.10
N ASP A 89 35.41 8.39 -33.01
CA ASP A 89 34.76 8.60 -31.71
C ASP A 89 33.65 9.66 -31.78
N ALA A 90 33.86 10.74 -32.53
CA ALA A 90 32.84 11.75 -32.78
C ALA A 90 31.69 11.20 -33.67
N LEU A 91 31.99 10.29 -34.60
CA LEU A 91 31.00 9.60 -35.42
C LEU A 91 30.16 8.62 -34.60
N HIS A 92 30.78 7.76 -33.78
CA HIS A 92 30.05 6.85 -32.90
C HIS A 92 29.15 7.60 -31.91
N ARG A 93 29.62 8.71 -31.32
CA ARG A 93 28.78 9.57 -30.45
C ARG A 93 27.61 10.17 -31.20
N LYS A 94 27.78 10.64 -32.45
CA LYS A 94 26.68 11.15 -33.28
C LYS A 94 25.67 10.07 -33.68
N ILE A 95 26.13 8.86 -33.98
CA ILE A 95 25.26 7.73 -34.31
C ILE A 95 24.45 7.28 -33.08
N ALA A 96 25.08 7.22 -31.90
CA ALA A 96 24.44 6.82 -30.65
C ALA A 96 23.47 7.87 -30.06
N THR A 97 23.43 9.10 -30.60
CA THR A 97 22.59 10.21 -30.09
C THR A 97 21.52 10.69 -31.08
N ALA A 98 21.35 10.00 -32.21
CA ALA A 98 20.37 10.35 -33.25
C ALA A 98 19.12 9.43 -33.17
N PRO A 99 17.95 9.92 -32.71
CA PRO A 99 16.77 9.08 -32.48
C PRO A 99 15.82 8.93 -33.69
N ASP A 100 16.16 9.50 -34.86
CA ASP A 100 15.28 9.53 -36.04
C ASP A 100 16.00 8.95 -37.28
N PRO A 101 15.46 7.90 -37.94
CA PRO A 101 16.07 7.31 -39.13
C PRO A 101 16.21 8.28 -40.31
N ASN A 102 15.40 9.36 -40.39
CA ASN A 102 15.58 10.37 -41.44
C ASN A 102 16.91 11.13 -41.34
N SER A 103 17.52 11.19 -40.16
CA SER A 103 18.84 11.83 -39.99
C SER A 103 19.97 11.02 -40.62
N GLN A 104 19.86 9.68 -40.65
CA GLN A 104 20.89 8.80 -41.23
C GLN A 104 20.95 8.93 -42.75
N ASN A 105 19.79 9.00 -43.43
CA ASN A 105 19.72 9.18 -44.88
C ASN A 105 20.38 10.48 -45.35
N ARG A 106 20.20 11.59 -44.62
CA ARG A 106 20.87 12.86 -44.92
C ARG A 106 22.39 12.77 -44.78
N LEU A 107 22.89 11.97 -43.83
CA LEU A 107 24.32 11.80 -43.56
C LEU A 107 24.99 10.91 -44.63
N LEU A 108 24.28 9.89 -45.14
CA LEU A 108 24.73 9.09 -46.30
C LEU A 108 24.80 9.93 -47.58
N GLU A 109 23.84 10.82 -47.81
CA GLU A 109 23.81 11.67 -49.01
C GLU A 109 24.92 12.74 -48.98
N GLU A 110 25.23 13.29 -47.80
CA GLU A 110 26.39 14.17 -47.59
C GLU A 110 27.72 13.45 -47.86
N LEU A 111 27.86 12.18 -47.43
CA LEU A 111 29.05 11.36 -47.72
C LEU A 111 29.23 11.06 -49.22
N ARG A 112 28.14 10.73 -49.93
CA ARG A 112 28.16 10.58 -51.41
C ARG A 112 28.65 11.85 -52.10
N ARG A 113 28.15 13.01 -51.64
CA ARG A 113 28.50 14.33 -52.19
C ARG A 113 29.97 14.71 -51.95
N GLN A 114 30.58 14.20 -50.87
CA GLN A 114 32.01 14.37 -50.60
C GLN A 114 32.89 13.44 -51.46
N LEU A 115 32.46 12.19 -51.70
CA LEU A 115 33.15 11.26 -52.60
C LEU A 115 33.27 11.80 -54.04
N ASN A 116 32.16 12.27 -54.62
CA ASN A 116 32.16 12.82 -55.98
C ASN A 116 33.11 14.04 -56.14
N ASN A 117 33.34 14.81 -55.07
CA ASN A 117 34.28 15.94 -55.05
C ASN A 117 35.76 15.51 -54.95
N ILE A 118 36.05 14.25 -54.58
CA ILE A 118 37.40 13.68 -54.56
C ILE A 118 37.74 13.14 -55.96
N ASP A 119 36.83 12.39 -56.59
CA ASP A 119 37.04 11.85 -57.95
C ASP A 119 37.30 12.96 -58.98
N GLY A 120 36.58 14.09 -58.88
CA GLY A 120 36.82 15.26 -59.73
C GLY A 120 38.23 15.88 -59.59
N LYS A 121 38.89 15.72 -58.43
CA LYS A 121 40.28 16.16 -58.22
C LYS A 121 41.30 15.15 -58.75
N ILE A 122 40.99 13.85 -58.65
CA ILE A 122 41.83 12.78 -59.20
C ILE A 122 41.89 12.88 -60.73
N ALA A 123 40.76 13.19 -61.38
CA ALA A 123 40.70 13.42 -62.83
C ALA A 123 41.62 14.55 -63.31
N LEU A 124 41.64 15.69 -62.61
CA LEU A 124 42.52 16.83 -62.93
C LEU A 124 44.01 16.46 -62.83
N MET A 125 44.42 15.80 -61.75
CA MET A 125 45.82 15.38 -61.57
C MET A 125 46.31 14.38 -62.65
N GLY A 126 45.39 13.60 -63.24
CA GLY A 126 45.71 12.74 -64.37
C GLY A 126 46.02 13.50 -65.67
N GLN A 127 45.52 14.73 -65.82
CA GLN A 127 45.68 15.53 -67.03
C GLN A 127 47.05 16.23 -67.07
N ASP A 128 47.50 16.80 -65.94
CA ASP A 128 48.81 17.47 -65.82
C ASP A 128 49.98 16.51 -66.12
N PHE A 129 49.86 15.24 -65.70
CA PHE A 129 50.87 14.21 -65.93
C PHE A 129 51.10 13.89 -67.42
N GLY A 130 50.08 14.10 -68.27
CA GLY A 130 50.19 13.93 -69.72
C GLY A 130 51.03 15.03 -70.38
N ALA A 131 50.89 16.28 -69.94
CA ALA A 131 51.58 17.44 -70.52
C ALA A 131 53.10 17.40 -70.31
N ILE A 132 53.55 16.97 -69.13
CA ILE A 132 54.97 16.90 -68.78
C ILE A 132 55.73 15.96 -69.73
N LYS A 133 55.13 14.81 -70.08
CA LYS A 133 55.76 13.79 -70.95
C LYS A 133 56.15 14.35 -72.32
N GLY A 134 55.23 15.06 -73.00
CA GLY A 134 55.43 15.57 -74.37
C GLY A 134 56.43 16.72 -74.53
N THR A 135 57.09 17.15 -73.44
CA THR A 135 58.15 18.17 -73.46
C THR A 135 59.54 17.54 -73.50
N VAL A 136 59.73 16.36 -72.89
CA VAL A 136 61.03 15.69 -72.76
C VAL A 136 61.56 15.21 -74.12
N ASP A 137 60.68 14.65 -74.96
CA ASP A 137 61.06 14.01 -76.23
C ASP A 137 61.75 14.99 -77.21
N ARG A 138 61.44 16.29 -77.15
CA ARG A 138 61.91 17.30 -78.13
C ARG A 138 63.38 17.69 -78.00
N HIS A 139 63.91 17.85 -76.79
CA HIS A 139 65.31 18.29 -76.60
C HIS A 139 66.37 17.26 -77.03
N THR A 140 65.97 16.01 -77.31
CA THR A 140 66.87 14.94 -77.74
C THR A 140 67.37 15.13 -79.18
N GLN A 141 66.66 15.92 -80.00
CA GLN A 141 66.85 15.94 -81.45
C GLN A 141 67.94 16.92 -81.93
N ASP A 142 68.08 18.09 -81.29
CA ASP A 142 68.90 19.20 -81.83
C ASP A 142 70.42 18.98 -81.75
N LEU A 143 70.87 18.08 -80.87
CA LEU A 143 72.30 17.89 -80.54
C LEU A 143 73.15 17.21 -81.64
N MET A 144 72.54 16.70 -82.72
CA MET A 144 73.30 16.00 -83.78
C MET A 144 73.94 16.91 -84.84
N THR A 145 73.48 18.16 -85.00
CA THR A 145 73.68 18.93 -86.25
C THR A 145 75.03 19.67 -86.36
N ILE A 146 75.73 19.90 -85.25
CA ILE A 146 76.79 20.93 -85.15
C ILE A 146 78.21 20.46 -85.56
N ASN A 147 78.40 19.17 -85.88
CA ASN A 147 79.72 18.51 -85.79
C ASN A 147 80.67 18.59 -87.02
N ASN A 148 80.37 19.31 -88.11
CA ASN A 148 80.98 19.01 -89.43
C ASN A 148 81.99 20.00 -90.07
N ASP A 149 82.07 21.28 -89.68
CA ASP A 149 82.25 22.36 -90.69
C ASP A 149 83.60 23.16 -90.78
N VAL A 150 84.80 22.62 -90.41
CA VAL A 150 86.02 23.47 -90.21
C VAL A 150 87.39 22.93 -90.76
N LYS A 151 87.87 23.27 -92.00
CA LYS A 151 89.26 22.98 -92.54
C LYS A 151 89.80 23.90 -93.71
N SER A 152 91.14 24.18 -93.79
CA SER A 152 92.03 24.73 -94.93
C SER A 152 92.36 26.28 -95.00
N ARG A 153 93.37 26.94 -95.72
CA ARG A 153 94.67 26.67 -96.49
C ARG A 153 95.54 28.02 -96.75
N PRO A 154 96.68 28.13 -97.54
CA PRO A 154 97.80 29.15 -97.36
C PRO A 154 98.21 30.21 -98.49
N VAL A 155 99.51 30.31 -98.92
CA VAL A 155 100.38 31.54 -99.24
C VAL A 155 101.44 31.34 -100.41
N VAL A 156 102.22 32.34 -101.00
CA VAL A 156 103.63 32.27 -101.66
C VAL A 156 104.24 33.56 -102.44
N ASP A 157 105.52 33.56 -102.97
CA ASP A 157 106.42 34.61 -103.68
C ASP A 157 107.45 33.95 -104.74
N PRO A 158 108.65 34.38 -105.37
CA PRO A 158 109.54 35.62 -105.55
C PRO A 158 110.38 35.87 -106.93
N ASN A 159 111.46 36.75 -106.98
CA ASN A 159 112.72 36.84 -107.89
C ASN A 159 112.75 37.68 -109.27
N LYS A 160 113.81 38.11 -110.09
CA LYS A 160 115.35 38.03 -110.24
C LYS A 160 116.07 38.93 -111.38
N ILE A 161 117.46 38.97 -111.48
CA ILE A 161 118.45 39.18 -112.68
C ILE A 161 119.28 40.51 -112.95
N ALA A 162 120.40 40.50 -113.75
CA ALA A 162 121.56 41.47 -113.75
C ALA A 162 122.43 41.69 -115.07
N ASN A 163 123.61 42.38 -114.95
CA ASN A 163 124.79 42.58 -115.88
C ASN A 163 124.88 43.95 -116.67
N SER A 164 125.92 44.42 -117.42
CA SER A 164 127.30 43.99 -117.83
C SER A 164 128.24 45.21 -118.09
N ALA A 165 129.51 45.02 -118.53
CA ALA A 165 130.66 45.94 -118.30
C ALA A 165 131.09 46.97 -119.39
N GLN A 166 131.00 46.72 -120.70
CA GLN A 166 131.50 47.70 -121.71
C GLN A 166 130.70 49.02 -121.76
N GLN A 167 129.55 49.03 -121.10
CA GLN A 167 128.75 50.22 -120.89
C GLN A 167 129.35 51.16 -119.82
N MET A 168 130.44 50.80 -119.11
CA MET A 168 130.84 51.44 -117.85
C MET A 168 131.19 52.94 -117.87
N ASP A 169 131.77 53.51 -118.93
CA ASP A 169 132.05 54.97 -118.95
C ASP A 169 130.83 55.81 -119.29
N LEU A 170 130.00 55.36 -120.24
CA LEU A 170 128.67 55.95 -120.44
C LEU A 170 127.83 55.79 -119.16
N ARG A 171 127.83 54.59 -118.57
CA ARG A 171 127.28 54.31 -117.23
C ARG A 171 127.98 55.08 -116.13
N LEU A 172 129.18 55.65 -116.21
CA LEU A 172 129.68 56.48 -115.10
C LEU A 172 128.94 57.83 -115.07
N ARG A 173 128.56 58.34 -116.24
CA ARG A 173 127.64 59.48 -116.36
C ARG A 173 126.18 59.08 -116.10
N ASP A 174 125.76 57.93 -116.64
CA ASP A 174 124.38 57.43 -116.52
C ASP A 174 124.08 56.90 -115.11
N ILE A 175 125.04 56.30 -114.39
CA ILE A 175 124.95 55.95 -112.97
C ILE A 175 124.97 57.21 -112.12
N HIS A 176 125.64 58.30 -112.51
CA HIS A 176 125.50 59.56 -111.79
C HIS A 176 124.07 60.13 -111.93
N GLY A 177 123.49 60.09 -113.14
CA GLY A 177 122.09 60.44 -113.39
C GLY A 177 121.10 59.51 -112.67
N GLN A 178 121.30 58.19 -112.78
CA GLN A 178 120.49 57.17 -112.13
C GLN A 178 120.65 57.18 -110.61
N LEU A 179 121.82 57.52 -110.04
CA LEU A 179 121.97 57.75 -108.60
C LEU A 179 121.18 58.97 -108.15
N MET A 180 121.11 60.04 -108.95
CA MET A 180 120.30 61.20 -108.62
C MET A 180 118.79 60.89 -108.71
N GLN A 181 118.36 60.12 -109.72
CA GLN A 181 116.98 59.63 -109.84
C GLN A 181 116.62 58.61 -108.74
N ILE A 182 117.51 57.66 -108.41
CA ILE A 182 117.34 56.70 -107.31
C ILE A 182 117.29 57.46 -105.98
N LYS A 183 118.11 58.50 -105.78
CA LYS A 183 118.01 59.35 -104.59
C LYS A 183 116.64 60.02 -104.52
N GLN A 184 116.14 60.63 -105.60
CA GLN A 184 114.79 61.20 -105.63
C GLN A 184 113.69 60.14 -105.40
N ALA A 185 113.84 58.92 -105.93
CA ALA A 185 112.89 57.83 -105.72
C ALA A 185 112.88 57.33 -104.27
N VAL A 186 114.06 57.20 -103.64
CA VAL A 186 114.21 56.85 -102.22
C VAL A 186 113.69 57.98 -101.31
N ASP A 187 114.02 59.23 -101.61
CA ASP A 187 113.46 60.41 -100.91
C ASP A 187 111.92 60.42 -101.04
N SER A 188 111.35 60.01 -102.17
CA SER A 188 109.90 59.86 -102.36
C SER A 188 109.31 58.71 -101.54
N GLU A 189 109.89 57.51 -101.60
CA GLU A 189 109.39 56.33 -100.87
C GLU A 189 109.45 56.54 -99.34
N ILE A 190 110.45 57.27 -98.84
CA ILE A 190 110.54 57.68 -97.44
C ILE A 190 109.34 58.56 -97.06
N ASN A 191 108.97 59.53 -97.89
CA ASN A 191 107.82 60.40 -97.64
C ASN A 191 106.48 59.65 -97.69
N ASP A 192 106.29 58.75 -98.66
CA ASP A 192 105.07 57.93 -98.74
C ASP A 192 104.95 56.94 -97.56
N ARG A 193 106.07 56.34 -97.11
CA ARG A 193 106.10 55.49 -95.90
C ARG A 193 105.69 56.27 -94.64
N ILE A 194 106.17 57.51 -94.47
CA ILE A 194 105.77 58.39 -93.36
C ILE A 194 104.26 58.66 -93.41
N ARG A 195 103.74 59.01 -94.59
CA ARG A 195 102.32 59.33 -94.82
C ARG A 195 101.39 58.14 -94.54
N ILE A 196 101.76 56.95 -95.00
CA ILE A 196 101.00 55.70 -94.74
C ILE A 196 101.02 55.37 -93.25
N ASN A 197 102.15 55.55 -92.55
CA ASN A 197 102.24 55.27 -91.12
C ASN A 197 101.34 56.20 -90.29
N GLN A 198 101.29 57.50 -90.61
CA GLN A 198 100.33 58.43 -89.98
C GLN A 198 98.88 57.99 -90.19
N GLN A 199 98.50 57.60 -91.42
CA GLN A 199 97.14 57.17 -91.74
C GLN A 199 96.74 55.85 -91.02
N GLN A 200 97.70 54.97 -90.75
CA GLN A 200 97.48 53.78 -89.90
C GLN A 200 97.26 54.15 -88.44
N ASN A 201 98.07 55.07 -87.87
CA ASN A 201 97.92 55.52 -86.48
C ASN A 201 96.56 56.22 -86.25
N ASP A 202 96.12 57.08 -87.17
CA ASP A 202 94.79 57.70 -87.13
C ASP A 202 93.65 56.67 -87.12
N THR A 203 93.83 55.57 -87.84
CA THR A 203 92.84 54.48 -87.91
C THR A 203 92.80 53.69 -86.59
N ILE A 204 93.96 53.41 -85.99
CA ILE A 204 94.08 52.74 -84.69
C ILE A 204 93.44 53.58 -83.58
N ALA A 205 93.67 54.90 -83.55
CA ALA A 205 93.09 55.80 -82.56
C ALA A 205 91.54 55.76 -82.55
N ARG A 206 90.92 55.83 -83.73
CA ARG A 206 89.45 55.77 -83.88
C ARG A 206 88.86 54.46 -83.37
N LEU A 207 89.53 53.33 -83.58
CA LEU A 207 89.09 52.02 -83.08
C LEU A 207 89.17 51.93 -81.54
N GLN A 208 90.22 52.51 -80.94
CA GLN A 208 90.35 52.54 -79.47
C GLN A 208 89.25 53.36 -78.80
N ASP A 209 88.87 54.50 -79.35
CA ASP A 209 87.80 55.33 -78.78
C ASP A 209 86.40 54.73 -78.96
N TYR A 210 86.15 54.02 -80.06
CA TYR A 210 84.90 53.28 -80.26
C TYR A 210 84.72 52.17 -79.21
N ILE A 211 85.79 51.43 -78.88
CA ILE A 211 85.77 50.40 -77.83
C ILE A 211 85.44 51.02 -76.47
N LYS A 212 86.09 52.14 -76.09
CA LYS A 212 85.82 52.83 -74.81
C LYS A 212 84.36 53.27 -74.68
N GLN A 213 83.74 53.79 -75.74
CA GLN A 213 82.32 54.16 -75.72
C GLN A 213 81.40 52.94 -75.53
N GLN A 214 81.73 51.80 -76.16
CA GLN A 214 80.94 50.58 -76.02
C GLN A 214 81.04 49.99 -74.60
N GLU A 215 82.21 50.02 -73.97
CA GLU A 215 82.38 49.60 -72.57
C GLU A 215 81.64 50.50 -71.58
N ALA A 216 81.69 51.84 -71.76
CA ALA A 216 80.94 52.78 -70.94
C ALA A 216 79.41 52.52 -71.01
N SER A 217 78.87 52.41 -72.23
CA SER A 217 77.45 52.12 -72.46
C SER A 217 77.00 50.80 -71.83
N LYS A 218 77.82 49.74 -71.93
CA LYS A 218 77.55 48.44 -71.29
C LYS A 218 77.50 48.53 -69.76
N ASN A 219 78.40 49.31 -69.16
CA ASN A 219 78.47 49.47 -67.71
C ASN A 219 77.26 50.27 -67.17
N ASP A 220 76.80 51.31 -67.87
CA ASP A 220 75.58 52.04 -67.49
C ASP A 220 74.33 51.16 -67.55
N ILE A 221 74.20 50.29 -68.56
CA ILE A 221 73.09 49.34 -68.67
C ILE A 221 73.08 48.37 -67.47
N LEU A 222 74.24 47.83 -67.09
CA LEU A 222 74.38 46.93 -65.94
C LEU A 222 74.04 47.64 -64.62
N ALA A 223 74.56 48.85 -64.40
CA ALA A 223 74.30 49.63 -63.18
C ALA A 223 72.80 49.95 -62.99
N ASN A 224 72.08 50.25 -64.08
CA ASN A 224 70.64 50.50 -64.04
C ASN A 224 69.83 49.22 -63.78
N LEU A 225 70.26 48.07 -64.33
CA LEU A 225 69.64 46.76 -64.03
C LEU A 225 69.79 46.37 -62.56
N THR A 226 70.98 46.54 -61.97
CA THR A 226 71.20 46.29 -60.53
C THR A 226 70.30 47.17 -59.66
N ARG A 227 70.30 48.49 -59.87
CA ARG A 227 69.46 49.43 -59.11
C ARG A 227 67.97 49.08 -59.17
N LYS A 228 67.47 48.68 -60.34
CA LYS A 228 66.07 48.24 -60.48
C LYS A 228 65.80 46.95 -59.69
N GLY A 229 66.70 45.97 -59.75
CA GLY A 229 66.59 44.72 -59.00
C GLY A 229 66.53 44.93 -57.48
N ASP A 230 67.35 45.84 -56.96
CA ASP A 230 67.32 46.20 -55.53
C ASP A 230 66.01 46.92 -55.14
N MET A 231 65.54 47.88 -55.95
CA MET A 231 64.25 48.56 -55.71
C MET A 231 63.05 47.61 -55.71
N ASP A 232 62.98 46.67 -56.64
CA ASP A 232 61.85 45.75 -56.74
C ASP A 232 61.89 44.69 -55.62
N LYS A 233 63.10 44.31 -55.17
CA LYS A 233 63.32 43.49 -53.96
C LYS A 233 62.91 44.21 -52.67
N GLU A 234 63.19 45.50 -52.55
CA GLU A 234 62.79 46.32 -51.39
C GLU A 234 61.27 46.42 -51.27
N LYS A 235 60.57 46.75 -52.37
CA LYS A 235 59.09 46.76 -52.43
C LYS A 235 58.47 45.42 -52.03
N LEU A 236 59.00 44.30 -52.54
CA LEU A 236 58.53 42.97 -52.17
C LEU A 236 58.76 42.66 -50.68
N SER A 237 59.84 43.16 -50.09
CA SER A 237 60.08 43.02 -48.64
C SER A 237 59.14 43.89 -47.80
N GLU A 238 58.83 45.11 -48.26
CA GLU A 238 57.86 45.99 -47.60
C GLU A 238 56.42 45.45 -47.71
N GLU A 239 56.01 44.94 -48.88
CA GLU A 239 54.71 44.30 -49.05
C GLU A 239 54.60 43.01 -48.21
N ALA A 240 55.65 42.19 -48.15
CA ALA A 240 55.70 41.01 -47.28
C ALA A 240 55.56 41.38 -45.80
N ARG A 241 56.22 42.45 -45.33
CA ARG A 241 56.02 43.00 -43.96
C ARG A 241 54.58 43.44 -43.75
N ARG A 242 54.03 44.27 -44.64
CA ARG A 242 52.66 44.80 -44.56
C ARG A 242 51.60 43.71 -44.58
N LEU A 243 51.83 42.61 -45.31
CA LEU A 243 50.97 41.43 -45.30
C LEU A 243 51.10 40.65 -43.98
N ASN A 244 52.32 40.46 -43.46
CA ASN A 244 52.55 39.83 -42.17
C ASN A 244 51.89 40.62 -41.02
N ASP A 245 52.02 41.95 -41.00
CA ASP A 245 51.39 42.81 -39.99
C ASP A 245 49.86 42.70 -40.04
N LYS A 246 49.26 42.70 -41.23
CA LYS A 246 47.82 42.43 -41.42
C LYS A 246 47.41 41.05 -40.88
N ILE A 247 48.18 40.01 -41.20
CA ILE A 247 47.94 38.64 -40.71
C ILE A 247 48.03 38.59 -39.18
N GLN A 248 48.99 39.29 -38.58
CA GLN A 248 49.15 39.37 -37.13
C GLN A 248 47.97 40.11 -36.47
N ILE A 249 47.53 41.25 -37.01
CA ILE A 249 46.34 41.97 -36.55
C ILE A 249 45.11 41.05 -36.61
N ILE A 250 44.81 40.47 -37.77
CA ILE A 250 43.66 39.55 -37.95
C ILE A 250 43.75 38.35 -36.99
N THR A 251 44.95 37.79 -36.78
CA THR A 251 45.15 36.69 -35.83
C THR A 251 44.86 37.11 -34.39
N THR A 252 45.30 38.31 -33.98
CA THR A 252 44.99 38.84 -32.63
C THR A 252 43.51 39.17 -32.46
N GLU A 253 42.85 39.69 -33.49
CA GLU A 253 41.41 40.02 -33.48
C GLU A 253 40.56 38.75 -33.43
N VAL A 254 40.81 37.77 -34.30
CA VAL A 254 40.15 36.46 -34.26
C VAL A 254 40.39 35.73 -32.93
N SER A 255 41.60 35.81 -32.37
CA SER A 255 41.89 35.24 -31.04
C SER A 255 41.11 35.94 -29.92
N LYS A 256 41.01 37.27 -29.97
CA LYS A 256 40.26 38.08 -29.01
C LYS A 256 38.76 37.80 -29.09
N ASP A 257 38.19 37.73 -30.28
CA ASP A 257 36.77 37.43 -30.50
C ASP A 257 36.43 35.97 -30.17
N MET A 258 37.32 35.03 -30.47
CA MET A 258 37.18 33.63 -30.02
C MET A 258 37.17 33.54 -28.49
N ASN A 259 38.11 34.19 -27.81
CA ASN A 259 38.17 34.22 -26.34
C ASN A 259 36.95 34.93 -25.74
N ALA A 260 36.50 36.05 -26.32
CA ALA A 260 35.31 36.76 -25.86
C ALA A 260 34.02 35.94 -26.07
N ARG A 261 33.93 35.18 -27.17
CA ARG A 261 32.83 34.25 -27.43
C ARG A 261 32.86 33.05 -26.49
N GLU A 262 34.04 32.48 -26.22
CA GLU A 262 34.18 31.39 -25.26
C GLU A 262 33.81 31.85 -23.84
N GLN A 263 34.27 33.03 -23.43
CA GLN A 263 33.91 33.61 -22.13
C GLN A 263 32.39 33.81 -22.02
N ARG A 264 31.73 34.42 -23.02
CA ARG A 264 30.26 34.56 -23.04
C ARG A 264 29.53 33.21 -22.97
N LEU A 265 30.06 32.17 -23.63
CA LEU A 265 29.49 30.81 -23.55
C LEU A 265 29.69 30.17 -22.18
N ARG A 266 30.86 30.38 -21.53
CA ARG A 266 31.12 29.94 -20.15
C ARG A 266 30.18 30.65 -19.17
N ASP A 267 29.97 31.95 -19.33
CA ASP A 267 29.11 32.76 -18.45
C ASP A 267 27.62 32.38 -18.60
N ASP A 268 27.13 32.21 -19.84
CA ASP A 268 25.77 31.70 -20.11
C ASP A 268 25.56 30.28 -19.55
N LEU A 269 26.55 29.39 -19.69
CA LEU A 269 26.50 28.05 -19.10
C LEU A 269 26.51 28.10 -17.57
N MET A 270 27.34 28.94 -16.94
CA MET A 270 27.34 29.12 -15.49
C MET A 270 26.01 29.72 -14.99
N GLN A 271 25.44 30.70 -15.70
CA GLN A 271 24.14 31.28 -15.37
C GLN A 271 23.02 30.23 -15.47
N LYS A 272 23.03 29.38 -16.50
CA LYS A 272 22.09 28.26 -16.65
C LYS A 272 22.25 27.20 -15.56
N ILE A 273 23.50 26.84 -15.21
CA ILE A 273 23.79 25.91 -14.10
C ILE A 273 23.26 26.49 -12.77
N ALA A 274 23.53 27.76 -12.48
CA ALA A 274 23.05 28.43 -11.28
C ALA A 274 21.51 28.52 -11.23
N ALA A 275 20.85 28.81 -12.37
CA ALA A 275 19.39 28.82 -12.46
C ALA A 275 18.79 27.43 -12.21
N ILE A 276 19.37 26.37 -12.79
CA ILE A 276 18.95 24.98 -12.57
C ILE A 276 19.18 24.56 -11.11
N GLN A 277 20.33 24.89 -10.52
CA GLN A 277 20.63 24.60 -9.11
C GLN A 277 19.66 25.31 -8.16
N ASN A 278 19.35 26.58 -8.40
CA ASN A 278 18.37 27.32 -7.61
C ASN A 278 16.94 26.77 -7.78
N GLY A 279 16.54 26.40 -9.00
CA GLY A 279 15.24 25.78 -9.27
C GLY A 279 15.08 24.40 -8.59
N LEU A 280 16.10 23.54 -8.69
CA LEU A 280 16.13 22.25 -8.01
C LEU A 280 16.10 22.43 -6.48
N LYS A 281 16.83 23.42 -5.94
CA LYS A 281 16.79 23.73 -4.51
C LYS A 281 15.40 24.20 -4.08
N GLN A 282 14.79 25.16 -4.78
CA GLN A 282 13.43 25.62 -4.47
C GLN A 282 12.40 24.49 -4.55
N GLN A 283 12.55 23.57 -5.52
CA GLN A 283 11.71 22.38 -5.61
C GLN A 283 11.92 21.43 -4.42
N GLN A 284 13.17 21.20 -4.00
CA GLN A 284 13.50 20.36 -2.84
C GLN A 284 13.00 20.98 -1.52
N ASP A 285 13.23 22.28 -1.31
CA ASP A 285 12.74 23.03 -0.15
C ASP A 285 11.20 22.98 -0.09
N GLY A 286 10.51 23.21 -1.22
CA GLY A 286 9.05 23.11 -1.32
C GLY A 286 8.48 21.70 -1.11
N PHE A 287 9.19 20.65 -1.56
CA PHE A 287 8.85 19.27 -1.20
C PHE A 287 8.98 19.03 0.31
N ALA A 288 10.06 19.50 0.93
CA ALA A 288 10.27 19.36 2.37
C ALA A 288 9.24 20.14 3.21
N GLU A 289 8.83 21.34 2.79
CA GLU A 289 7.74 22.08 3.43
C GLU A 289 6.40 21.35 3.32
N ASN A 290 6.06 20.82 2.13
CA ASN A 290 4.84 20.07 1.91
C ASN A 290 4.82 18.75 2.70
N GLU A 291 5.93 18.02 2.75
CA GLU A 291 6.07 16.82 3.60
C GLU A 291 5.89 17.16 5.08
N ASN A 292 6.52 18.23 5.58
CA ASN A 292 6.35 18.68 6.96
C ASN A 292 4.90 19.14 7.26
N MET A 293 4.21 19.79 6.32
CA MET A 293 2.79 20.14 6.48
C MET A 293 1.89 18.91 6.52
N ASN A 294 2.09 17.94 5.62
CA ASN A 294 1.28 16.73 5.57
C ASN A 294 1.55 15.85 6.80
N ARG A 295 2.80 15.78 7.27
CA ARG A 295 3.13 15.11 8.53
C ARG A 295 2.46 15.76 9.73
N LYS A 296 2.47 17.10 9.84
CA LYS A 296 1.73 17.82 10.91
C LYS A 296 0.24 17.49 10.89
N LYS A 297 -0.41 17.52 9.72
CA LYS A 297 -1.83 17.15 9.57
C LYS A 297 -2.11 15.70 9.98
N ILE A 298 -1.22 14.77 9.65
CA ILE A 298 -1.35 13.36 10.07
C ILE A 298 -1.18 13.22 11.59
N ASP A 299 -0.16 13.86 12.18
CA ASP A 299 0.08 13.87 13.63
C ASP A 299 -1.08 14.54 14.41
N GLU A 300 -1.78 15.50 13.79
CA GLU A 300 -2.98 16.18 14.31
C GLU A 300 -4.23 15.28 14.24
N ILE A 301 -4.54 14.70 13.08
CA ILE A 301 -5.64 13.74 12.90
C ILE A 301 -5.47 12.52 13.83
N LEU A 302 -4.24 12.04 14.02
CA LEU A 302 -3.95 10.93 14.94
C LEU A 302 -4.20 11.30 16.41
N ARG A 303 -4.00 12.57 16.80
CA ARG A 303 -4.36 13.07 18.14
C ARG A 303 -5.87 13.16 18.34
N GLU A 304 -6.58 13.70 17.36
CA GLU A 304 -8.05 13.76 17.40
C GLU A 304 -8.66 12.36 17.51
N GLN A 305 -8.19 11.41 16.70
CA GLN A 305 -8.63 10.01 16.78
C GLN A 305 -8.29 9.36 18.12
N ALA A 306 -7.11 9.62 18.69
CA ALA A 306 -6.74 9.10 20.01
C ALA A 306 -7.66 9.66 21.12
N GLN A 307 -7.98 10.96 21.08
CA GLN A 307 -8.91 11.58 22.02
C GLN A 307 -10.31 10.96 21.91
N ILE A 308 -10.85 10.83 20.69
CA ILE A 308 -12.15 10.20 20.45
C ILE A 308 -12.19 8.75 20.97
N ILE A 309 -11.10 8.00 20.83
CA ILE A 309 -11.00 6.62 21.35
C ILE A 309 -11.05 6.59 22.88
N ASP A 310 -10.32 7.47 23.58
CA ASP A 310 -10.38 7.52 25.05
C ASP A 310 -11.72 8.07 25.57
N GLU A 311 -12.36 9.03 24.88
CA GLU A 311 -13.72 9.49 25.20
C GLU A 311 -14.76 8.36 25.06
N LEU A 312 -14.74 7.61 23.95
CA LEU A 312 -15.61 6.45 23.74
C LEU A 312 -15.38 5.35 24.79
N LYS A 313 -14.11 5.09 25.14
CA LYS A 313 -13.71 4.13 26.18
C LYS A 313 -14.22 4.54 27.55
N ASN A 314 -14.11 5.82 27.91
CA ASN A 314 -14.64 6.38 29.15
C ASN A 314 -16.17 6.29 29.20
N SER A 315 -16.88 6.59 28.11
CA SER A 315 -18.33 6.37 28.04
C SER A 315 -18.69 4.88 28.25
N ASN A 316 -18.00 3.96 27.56
CA ASN A 316 -18.26 2.53 27.67
C ASN A 316 -18.07 2.01 29.12
N VAL A 317 -17.05 2.50 29.84
CA VAL A 317 -16.84 2.20 31.27
C VAL A 317 -17.98 2.76 32.13
N ASN A 318 -18.38 4.01 31.91
CA ASN A 318 -19.48 4.64 32.65
C ASN A 318 -20.82 3.93 32.40
N ASP A 319 -21.11 3.51 31.17
CA ASP A 319 -22.37 2.84 30.83
C ASP A 319 -22.40 1.38 31.33
N ARG A 320 -21.25 0.69 31.36
CA ARG A 320 -21.10 -0.58 32.10
C ARG A 320 -21.37 -0.40 33.59
N MET A 321 -20.89 0.69 34.21
CA MET A 321 -21.12 0.98 35.62
C MET A 321 -22.60 1.24 35.92
N LYS A 322 -23.24 2.16 35.18
CA LYS A 322 -24.70 2.42 35.27
C LYS A 322 -25.53 1.15 35.06
N ASN A 323 -25.16 0.30 34.11
CA ASN A 323 -25.89 -0.94 33.86
C ASN A 323 -25.67 -1.96 34.98
N LYS A 324 -24.47 -2.06 35.57
CA LYS A 324 -24.22 -2.88 36.78
C LYS A 324 -25.09 -2.41 37.96
N GLU A 325 -25.21 -1.10 38.18
CA GLU A 325 -26.11 -0.55 39.22
C GLU A 325 -27.59 -0.88 38.95
N LYS A 326 -28.05 -0.79 37.70
CA LYS A 326 -29.42 -1.20 37.32
C LYS A 326 -29.66 -2.68 37.60
N PHE A 327 -28.74 -3.57 37.18
CA PHE A 327 -28.85 -5.00 37.46
C PHE A 327 -28.83 -5.30 38.97
N GLN A 328 -28.01 -4.60 39.75
CA GLN A 328 -28.00 -4.73 41.20
C GLN A 328 -29.36 -4.34 41.81
N LYS A 329 -29.93 -3.18 41.42
CA LYS A 329 -31.26 -2.74 41.89
C LYS A 329 -32.39 -3.70 41.47
N VAL A 330 -32.30 -4.32 40.30
CA VAL A 330 -33.25 -5.36 39.86
C VAL A 330 -33.10 -6.62 40.73
N ASN A 331 -31.89 -7.07 41.03
CA ASN A 331 -31.67 -8.22 41.91
C ASN A 331 -32.13 -7.95 43.35
N GLU A 332 -31.90 -6.75 43.88
CA GLU A 332 -32.40 -6.30 45.18
C GLU A 332 -33.94 -6.28 45.22
N ALA A 333 -34.59 -5.80 44.15
CA ALA A 333 -36.04 -5.80 44.02
C ALA A 333 -36.63 -7.23 43.88
N LEU A 334 -35.95 -8.13 43.16
CA LEU A 334 -36.34 -9.54 43.04
C LEU A 334 -36.26 -10.26 44.39
N ALA A 335 -35.15 -10.11 45.12
CA ALA A 335 -35.00 -10.68 46.46
C ALA A 335 -36.05 -10.13 47.46
N ALA A 336 -36.40 -8.86 47.36
CA ALA A 336 -37.48 -8.26 48.15
C ALA A 336 -38.87 -8.82 47.77
N LEU A 337 -39.11 -9.09 46.48
CA LEU A 337 -40.35 -9.70 46.00
C LEU A 337 -40.49 -11.17 46.45
N GLU A 338 -39.41 -11.96 46.33
CA GLU A 338 -39.35 -13.34 46.83
C GLU A 338 -39.65 -13.40 48.33
N LEU A 339 -39.00 -12.52 49.12
CA LEU A 339 -39.25 -12.40 50.55
C LEU A 339 -40.71 -11.99 50.86
N HIS A 340 -41.30 -11.08 50.07
CA HIS A 340 -42.68 -10.66 50.25
C HIS A 340 -43.68 -11.78 49.90
N LEU A 341 -43.42 -12.56 48.86
CA LEU A 341 -44.22 -13.74 48.51
C LEU A 341 -44.11 -14.83 49.58
N GLU A 342 -42.92 -15.10 50.10
CA GLU A 342 -42.72 -16.08 51.18
C GLU A 342 -43.42 -15.64 52.48
N GLN A 343 -43.36 -14.35 52.82
CA GLN A 343 -44.12 -13.78 53.93
C GLN A 343 -45.64 -13.79 53.68
N GLY A 344 -46.08 -13.60 52.43
CA GLY A 344 -47.47 -13.70 52.01
C GLY A 344 -48.03 -15.10 52.25
N ASN A 345 -47.33 -16.12 51.75
CA ASN A 345 -47.67 -17.53 51.99
C ASN A 345 -47.71 -17.85 53.49
N LYS A 346 -46.65 -17.50 54.25
CA LYS A 346 -46.60 -17.70 55.71
C LYS A 346 -47.71 -16.97 56.49
N LYS A 347 -48.30 -15.89 55.96
CA LYS A 347 -49.50 -15.24 56.52
C LYS A 347 -50.77 -15.99 56.12
N MET A 348 -50.89 -16.37 54.86
CA MET A 348 -52.03 -17.13 54.34
C MET A 348 -52.17 -18.50 55.01
N ASP A 349 -51.07 -19.23 55.20
CA ASP A 349 -51.02 -20.49 55.96
C ASP A 349 -51.51 -20.31 57.40
N LYS A 350 -51.12 -19.23 58.07
CA LYS A 350 -51.57 -18.94 59.45
C LYS A 350 -53.06 -18.63 59.51
N ILE A 351 -53.57 -17.82 58.57
CA ILE A 351 -55.00 -17.48 58.48
C ILE A 351 -55.81 -18.74 58.17
N LEU A 352 -55.38 -19.56 57.20
CA LEU A 352 -56.04 -20.79 56.80
C LEU A 352 -56.03 -21.85 57.91
N ASN A 353 -54.93 -22.00 58.65
CA ASN A 353 -54.90 -22.88 59.83
C ASN A 353 -55.79 -22.38 60.97
N ALA A 354 -55.83 -21.06 61.23
CA ALA A 354 -56.72 -20.48 62.24
C ALA A 354 -58.21 -20.68 61.88
N GLU A 355 -58.56 -20.46 60.61
CA GLU A 355 -59.90 -20.72 60.06
C GLU A 355 -60.29 -22.20 60.18
N ILE A 356 -59.40 -23.13 59.82
CA ILE A 356 -59.63 -24.58 59.98
C ILE A 356 -59.83 -24.96 61.45
N GLN A 357 -59.05 -24.38 62.38
CA GLN A 357 -59.22 -24.62 63.82
C GLN A 357 -60.54 -24.03 64.35
N SER A 358 -60.92 -22.82 63.90
CA SER A 358 -62.21 -22.20 64.23
C SER A 358 -63.38 -23.04 63.76
N ARG A 359 -63.39 -23.47 62.48
CA ARG A 359 -64.44 -24.36 61.94
C ARG A 359 -64.52 -25.68 62.68
N LYS A 360 -63.39 -26.31 63.04
CA LYS A 360 -63.38 -27.54 63.86
C LYS A 360 -63.95 -27.32 65.26
N LEU A 361 -63.73 -26.15 65.86
CA LEU A 361 -64.32 -25.80 67.16
C LEU A 361 -65.84 -25.59 67.06
N HIS A 362 -66.30 -24.88 66.02
CA HIS A 362 -67.74 -24.70 65.74
C HIS A 362 -68.43 -26.02 65.40
N GLU A 363 -67.82 -26.88 64.56
CA GLU A 363 -68.32 -28.22 64.23
C GLU A 363 -68.47 -29.08 65.49
N LYS A 364 -67.47 -29.11 66.39
CA LYS A 364 -67.57 -29.80 67.67
C LYS A 364 -68.69 -29.23 68.55
N GLY A 365 -68.84 -27.92 68.62
CA GLY A 365 -69.88 -27.26 69.42
C GLY A 365 -71.30 -27.57 68.94
N LEU A 366 -71.53 -27.57 67.63
CA LEU A 366 -72.83 -27.85 67.02
C LEU A 366 -73.20 -29.33 67.11
N LEU A 367 -72.23 -30.23 66.90
CA LEU A 367 -72.43 -31.66 67.14
C LEU A 367 -72.68 -31.98 68.62
N SER A 368 -72.14 -31.18 69.56
CA SER A 368 -72.50 -31.28 70.99
C SER A 368 -73.94 -30.86 71.22
N LYS A 369 -74.37 -29.68 70.74
CA LYS A 369 -75.77 -29.21 70.88
C LYS A 369 -76.79 -30.23 70.35
N VAL A 370 -76.49 -30.89 69.21
CA VAL A 370 -77.35 -31.97 68.69
C VAL A 370 -77.36 -33.19 69.61
N ASN A 371 -76.24 -33.60 70.21
CA ASN A 371 -76.24 -34.65 71.24
C ASN A 371 -77.07 -34.22 72.47
N ASP A 372 -76.93 -32.99 72.93
CA ASP A 372 -77.62 -32.48 74.12
C ASP A 372 -79.15 -32.45 73.89
N VAL A 373 -79.59 -32.22 72.65
CA VAL A 373 -80.99 -32.37 72.23
C VAL A 373 -81.39 -33.84 72.09
N GLU A 374 -80.58 -34.69 71.45
CA GLU A 374 -80.79 -36.15 71.33
C GLU A 374 -80.99 -36.81 72.71
N GLU A 375 -80.15 -36.45 73.69
CA GLU A 375 -80.23 -36.93 75.07
C GLU A 375 -81.46 -36.39 75.82
N ARG A 376 -81.76 -35.08 75.72
CA ARG A 376 -82.98 -34.50 76.34
C ARG A 376 -84.25 -35.15 75.81
N LEU A 377 -84.32 -35.39 74.51
CA LEU A 377 -85.45 -36.04 73.85
C LEU A 377 -85.54 -37.52 74.25
N SER A 378 -84.44 -38.26 74.19
CA SER A 378 -84.40 -39.67 74.60
C SER A 378 -84.87 -39.87 76.05
N ASN A 379 -84.37 -39.05 76.98
CA ASN A 379 -84.79 -39.08 78.38
C ASN A 379 -86.28 -38.72 78.55
N TYR A 380 -86.79 -37.73 77.80
CA TYR A 380 -88.21 -37.37 77.84
C TYR A 380 -89.10 -38.48 77.26
N LEU A 381 -88.75 -39.04 76.10
CA LEU A 381 -89.47 -40.14 75.45
C LEU A 381 -89.51 -41.38 76.34
N ALA A 382 -88.39 -41.76 76.97
CA ALA A 382 -88.36 -42.87 77.92
C ALA A 382 -89.27 -42.63 79.14
N GLY A 383 -89.31 -41.41 79.67
CA GLY A 383 -90.24 -41.03 80.74
C GLY A 383 -91.71 -41.00 80.30
N LEU A 384 -91.99 -40.61 79.05
CA LEU A 384 -93.34 -40.51 78.51
C LEU A 384 -93.88 -41.89 78.13
N ALA A 385 -93.08 -42.74 77.49
CA ALA A 385 -93.40 -44.14 77.21
C ALA A 385 -93.69 -44.91 78.51
N LYS A 386 -92.85 -44.74 79.54
CA LYS A 386 -93.13 -45.29 80.88
C LYS A 386 -94.44 -44.76 81.48
N SER A 387 -94.79 -43.50 81.22
CA SER A 387 -96.08 -42.93 81.67
C SER A 387 -97.27 -43.53 80.93
N VAL A 388 -97.13 -43.82 79.63
CA VAL A 388 -98.12 -44.57 78.83
C VAL A 388 -98.27 -46.00 79.38
N GLU A 389 -97.17 -46.70 79.64
CA GLU A 389 -97.18 -48.05 80.26
C GLU A 389 -97.82 -48.06 81.65
N ASP A 390 -97.43 -47.14 82.54
CA ASP A 390 -97.98 -47.03 83.90
C ASP A 390 -99.49 -46.71 83.87
N ALA A 391 -99.94 -45.89 82.91
CA ALA A 391 -101.37 -45.62 82.68
C ALA A 391 -102.11 -46.83 82.06
N LYS A 392 -101.48 -47.57 81.14
CA LYS A 392 -102.03 -48.81 80.52
C LYS A 392 -102.15 -49.94 81.54
N ALA A 393 -101.24 -49.99 82.52
CA ALA A 393 -101.32 -50.83 83.71
C ALA A 393 -102.35 -50.35 84.76
N GLY A 394 -103.10 -49.28 84.48
CA GLY A 394 -104.22 -48.82 85.29
C GLY A 394 -103.87 -47.99 86.52
N LYS A 395 -102.60 -47.61 86.71
CA LYS A 395 -102.18 -46.77 87.85
C LYS A 395 -102.82 -45.38 87.76
N GLU A 396 -103.33 -44.87 88.87
CA GLU A 396 -104.04 -43.58 88.87
C GLU A 396 -103.08 -42.39 89.02
N ASN A 397 -102.05 -42.53 89.89
CA ASN A 397 -101.05 -41.49 90.17
C ASN A 397 -99.81 -41.58 89.25
N VAL A 398 -100.01 -41.48 87.93
CA VAL A 398 -98.90 -41.48 86.96
C VAL A 398 -98.22 -40.11 86.90
N LYS A 399 -96.91 -40.06 87.14
CA LYS A 399 -96.11 -38.83 87.00
C LYS A 399 -95.68 -38.62 85.54
N VAL A 400 -96.56 -38.00 84.75
CA VAL A 400 -96.25 -37.58 83.37
C VAL A 400 -95.08 -36.56 83.37
N PRO A 401 -94.03 -36.75 82.55
CA PRO A 401 -92.95 -35.77 82.42
C PRO A 401 -93.41 -34.52 81.66
N SER A 402 -92.65 -33.43 81.78
CA SER A 402 -92.88 -32.16 81.09
C SER A 402 -91.68 -31.78 80.24
N LEU A 403 -91.90 -31.48 78.95
CA LEU A 403 -90.86 -30.98 78.06
C LEU A 403 -90.83 -29.45 78.05
N ASP A 404 -89.63 -28.87 78.11
CA ASP A 404 -89.38 -27.46 77.77
C ASP A 404 -89.17 -27.38 76.25
N THR A 405 -90.28 -27.20 75.53
CA THR A 405 -90.29 -27.09 74.06
C THR A 405 -89.58 -25.82 73.59
N ASP A 406 -89.68 -24.71 74.33
CA ASP A 406 -88.99 -23.45 74.01
C ASP A 406 -87.46 -23.59 74.11
N ALA A 407 -86.94 -24.34 75.08
CA ALA A 407 -85.50 -24.59 75.18
C ALA A 407 -84.98 -25.44 74.02
N LEU A 408 -85.77 -26.41 73.55
CA LEU A 408 -85.42 -27.22 72.39
C LEU A 408 -85.51 -26.43 71.09
N ARG A 409 -86.57 -25.64 70.89
CA ARG A 409 -86.70 -24.68 69.77
C ARG A 409 -85.48 -23.76 69.69
N ARG A 410 -85.10 -23.13 70.81
CA ARG A 410 -83.93 -22.23 70.87
C ARG A 410 -82.61 -22.92 70.49
N GLU A 411 -82.40 -24.16 70.90
CA GLU A 411 -81.20 -24.92 70.49
C GLU A 411 -81.23 -25.31 69.01
N MET A 412 -82.38 -25.77 68.51
CA MET A 412 -82.57 -26.12 67.09
C MET A 412 -82.42 -24.88 66.17
N GLU A 413 -82.98 -23.73 66.54
CA GLU A 413 -82.76 -22.46 65.84
C GLU A 413 -81.30 -22.01 65.89
N ALA A 414 -80.62 -22.16 67.02
CA ALA A 414 -79.19 -21.85 67.13
C ALA A 414 -78.34 -22.76 66.24
N ILE A 415 -78.62 -24.07 66.19
CA ILE A 415 -77.99 -25.01 65.26
C ILE A 415 -78.23 -24.58 63.81
N SER A 416 -79.46 -24.18 63.48
CA SER A 416 -79.85 -23.74 62.13
C SER A 416 -79.20 -22.42 61.70
N ALA A 417 -78.96 -21.49 62.63
CA ALA A 417 -78.28 -20.23 62.37
C ALA A 417 -76.77 -20.43 62.17
N ASP A 418 -76.14 -21.26 63.01
CA ASP A 418 -74.69 -21.47 63.01
C ASP A 418 -74.20 -22.51 61.98
N LYS A 419 -75.10 -23.20 61.26
CA LYS A 419 -74.78 -24.15 60.16
C LYS A 419 -73.73 -23.63 59.18
N ASN A 420 -73.72 -22.32 58.89
CA ASN A 420 -72.80 -21.68 57.96
C ASN A 420 -71.32 -21.68 58.44
N LYS A 421 -71.06 -22.03 59.71
CA LYS A 421 -69.72 -22.11 60.33
C LYS A 421 -69.10 -23.52 60.25
N MET A 422 -69.84 -24.53 59.79
CA MET A 422 -69.38 -25.91 59.72
C MET A 422 -68.63 -26.23 58.42
N SER A 423 -67.90 -27.35 58.42
CA SER A 423 -67.41 -27.98 57.19
C SER A 423 -68.55 -28.71 56.46
N MET A 424 -68.39 -29.03 55.18
CA MET A 424 -69.36 -29.86 54.43
C MET A 424 -69.50 -31.26 55.06
N GLU A 425 -68.39 -31.85 55.50
CA GLU A 425 -68.37 -33.13 56.23
C GLU A 425 -69.12 -33.03 57.57
N GLY A 426 -68.95 -31.92 58.30
CA GLY A 426 -69.67 -31.61 59.53
C GLY A 426 -71.17 -31.41 59.31
N LEU A 427 -71.56 -30.71 58.24
CA LEU A 427 -72.96 -30.51 57.84
C LEU A 427 -73.65 -31.84 57.49
N LEU A 428 -72.96 -32.74 56.79
CA LEU A 428 -73.48 -34.08 56.49
C LEU A 428 -73.70 -34.91 57.77
N LYS A 429 -72.75 -34.88 58.72
CA LYS A 429 -72.92 -35.54 60.03
C LYS A 429 -74.02 -34.89 60.89
N LEU A 430 -74.24 -33.58 60.73
CA LEU A 430 -75.29 -32.83 61.42
C LEU A 430 -76.67 -33.23 60.86
N GLU A 431 -76.82 -33.26 59.54
CA GLU A 431 -78.02 -33.72 58.84
C GLU A 431 -78.35 -35.17 59.24
N GLU A 432 -77.38 -36.08 59.16
CA GLU A 432 -77.54 -37.49 59.50
C GLU A 432 -78.06 -37.68 60.93
N LYS A 433 -77.57 -36.89 61.90
CA LYS A 433 -78.06 -36.93 63.28
C LYS A 433 -79.44 -36.33 63.47
N ILE A 434 -79.71 -35.16 62.89
CA ILE A 434 -81.04 -34.52 63.00
C ILE A 434 -82.09 -35.41 62.32
N SER A 435 -81.76 -36.02 61.18
CA SER A 435 -82.55 -37.04 60.49
C SER A 435 -82.82 -38.25 61.38
N ARG A 436 -81.80 -38.80 62.07
CA ARG A 436 -81.98 -39.89 63.05
C ARG A 436 -82.91 -39.50 64.21
N ILE A 437 -82.78 -38.28 64.74
CA ILE A 437 -83.68 -37.75 65.79
C ILE A 437 -85.13 -37.63 65.26
N GLN A 438 -85.32 -37.07 64.06
CA GLN A 438 -86.63 -36.90 63.42
C GLN A 438 -87.33 -38.26 63.20
N HIS A 439 -86.59 -39.27 62.73
CA HIS A 439 -87.11 -40.62 62.52
C HIS A 439 -87.44 -41.33 63.84
N GLY A 440 -86.61 -41.15 64.88
CA GLY A 440 -86.88 -41.66 66.24
C GLY A 440 -88.15 -41.06 66.84
N LEU A 441 -88.23 -39.72 66.87
CA LEU A 441 -89.43 -39.00 67.36
C LEU A 441 -90.70 -39.45 66.64
N ASN A 442 -90.68 -39.54 65.31
CA ASN A 442 -91.83 -39.96 64.52
C ASN A 442 -92.25 -41.40 64.80
N ARG A 443 -91.30 -42.31 65.02
CA ARG A 443 -91.57 -43.70 65.40
C ARG A 443 -92.21 -43.78 66.79
N ASP A 444 -91.55 -43.21 67.79
CA ASP A 444 -91.94 -43.35 69.19
C ASP A 444 -93.27 -42.62 69.46
N ARG A 445 -93.48 -41.46 68.81
CA ARG A 445 -94.78 -40.77 68.79
C ARG A 445 -95.88 -41.68 68.25
N ARG A 446 -95.71 -42.34 67.10
CA ARG A 446 -96.75 -43.24 66.55
C ARG A 446 -97.08 -44.35 67.54
N GLN A 447 -96.07 -45.02 68.09
CA GLN A 447 -96.27 -46.07 69.10
C GLN A 447 -97.03 -45.57 70.33
N MET A 448 -96.76 -44.35 70.80
CA MET A 448 -97.50 -43.72 71.91
C MET A 448 -98.93 -43.32 71.51
N VAL A 449 -99.16 -42.79 70.31
CA VAL A 449 -100.51 -42.46 69.82
C VAL A 449 -101.36 -43.72 69.69
N ASP A 450 -100.83 -44.77 69.07
CA ASP A 450 -101.51 -46.06 68.89
C ASP A 450 -101.90 -46.64 70.26
N THR A 451 -100.96 -46.71 71.20
CA THR A 451 -101.24 -47.23 72.55
C THR A 451 -102.15 -46.33 73.40
N LEU A 452 -102.22 -45.02 73.16
CA LEU A 452 -103.18 -44.11 73.81
C LEU A 452 -104.60 -44.20 73.21
N ASN A 453 -104.73 -44.66 71.96
CA ASN A 453 -106.03 -44.90 71.33
C ASN A 453 -106.68 -46.21 71.83
N ASP A 454 -105.88 -47.19 72.26
CA ASP A 454 -106.34 -48.42 72.94
C ASP A 454 -106.97 -48.18 74.33
N MET A 455 -106.90 -46.95 74.88
CA MET A 455 -107.11 -46.69 76.31
C MET A 455 -108.32 -45.79 76.59
N ASN A 456 -109.25 -46.30 77.42
CA ASN A 456 -110.46 -45.57 77.83
C ASN A 456 -110.14 -44.22 78.49
N ASP A 457 -110.89 -43.19 78.11
CA ASP A 457 -110.56 -41.80 78.40
C ASP A 457 -110.56 -41.49 79.91
N LYS A 458 -109.38 -41.11 80.43
CA LYS A 458 -109.15 -40.65 81.82
C LYS A 458 -108.40 -39.32 81.79
N GLU A 459 -108.51 -38.52 82.85
CA GLU A 459 -107.80 -37.24 82.98
C GLU A 459 -106.27 -37.39 82.77
N THR A 460 -105.67 -38.44 83.31
CA THR A 460 -104.25 -38.80 83.13
C THR A 460 -103.91 -39.08 81.66
N ILE A 461 -104.79 -39.75 80.92
CA ILE A 461 -104.60 -40.03 79.49
C ILE A 461 -104.67 -38.74 78.67
N ASN A 462 -105.59 -37.83 79.00
CA ASN A 462 -105.65 -36.52 78.36
C ASN A 462 -104.41 -35.64 78.67
N LYS A 463 -103.82 -35.74 79.87
CA LYS A 463 -102.52 -35.12 80.19
C LYS A 463 -101.36 -35.72 79.37
N ILE A 464 -101.32 -37.04 79.18
CA ILE A 464 -100.31 -37.69 78.32
C ILE A 464 -100.52 -37.32 76.85
N ARG A 465 -101.77 -37.33 76.35
CA ARG A 465 -102.16 -36.91 74.99
C ARG A 465 -101.71 -35.47 74.71
N ALA A 466 -101.87 -34.55 75.66
CA ALA A 466 -101.35 -33.18 75.54
C ALA A 466 -99.81 -33.11 75.47
N GLN A 467 -99.10 -33.98 76.19
CA GLN A 467 -97.62 -34.07 76.16
C GLN A 467 -97.08 -34.79 74.92
N VAL A 468 -97.88 -35.67 74.30
CA VAL A 468 -97.61 -36.25 72.97
C VAL A 468 -97.88 -35.22 71.87
N ASN A 469 -98.92 -34.39 71.97
CA ASN A 469 -99.14 -33.29 71.02
C ASN A 469 -98.02 -32.22 71.08
N LYS A 470 -97.30 -32.09 72.20
CA LYS A 470 -96.07 -31.27 72.27
C LYS A 470 -94.88 -31.87 71.52
N LEU A 471 -94.92 -33.17 71.17
CA LEU A 471 -93.94 -33.75 70.25
C LEU A 471 -94.21 -33.34 68.80
N ASP A 472 -95.43 -32.94 68.40
CA ASP A 472 -95.66 -32.33 67.07
C ASP A 472 -94.81 -31.06 66.91
N GLU A 473 -94.89 -30.14 67.86
CA GLU A 473 -94.16 -28.86 67.85
C GLU A 473 -92.65 -29.08 67.73
N VAL A 474 -92.13 -30.10 68.43
CA VAL A 474 -90.71 -30.47 68.40
C VAL A 474 -90.32 -31.19 67.11
N ILE A 475 -91.17 -32.08 66.57
CA ILE A 475 -90.91 -32.74 65.28
C ILE A 475 -90.87 -31.70 64.16
N ASP A 476 -91.80 -30.75 64.15
CA ASP A 476 -91.86 -29.63 63.21
C ASP A 476 -90.61 -28.74 63.29
N ASP A 477 -90.12 -28.40 64.49
CA ASP A 477 -88.87 -27.65 64.66
C ASP A 477 -87.60 -28.44 64.25
N VAL A 478 -87.57 -29.75 64.53
CA VAL A 478 -86.49 -30.65 64.10
C VAL A 478 -86.47 -30.77 62.58
N GLU A 479 -87.62 -30.96 61.94
CA GLU A 479 -87.79 -31.07 60.49
C GLU A 479 -87.43 -29.76 59.77
N LYS A 480 -87.94 -28.62 60.26
CA LYS A 480 -87.50 -27.28 59.80
C LYS A 480 -86.00 -27.07 59.94
N THR A 481 -85.37 -27.62 60.97
CA THR A 481 -83.93 -27.49 61.16
C THR A 481 -83.16 -28.41 60.23
N GLN A 482 -83.63 -29.63 60.00
CA GLN A 482 -83.09 -30.57 59.01
C GLN A 482 -83.17 -29.99 57.61
N ASP A 483 -84.34 -29.52 57.16
CA ASP A 483 -84.53 -28.89 55.84
C ASP A 483 -83.59 -27.70 55.63
N ARG A 484 -83.44 -26.83 56.65
CA ARG A 484 -82.51 -25.70 56.59
C ARG A 484 -81.03 -26.14 56.51
N VAL A 485 -80.65 -27.27 57.09
CA VAL A 485 -79.29 -27.84 56.95
C VAL A 485 -79.12 -28.50 55.58
N ARG A 486 -80.13 -29.29 55.17
CA ARG A 486 -80.18 -30.04 53.92
C ARG A 486 -80.16 -29.14 52.68
N ASP A 487 -80.92 -28.05 52.68
CA ASP A 487 -80.91 -27.05 51.59
C ASP A 487 -79.54 -26.38 51.42
N LYS A 488 -78.79 -26.17 52.53
CA LYS A 488 -77.40 -25.69 52.47
C LYS A 488 -76.48 -26.73 51.83
N VAL A 489 -76.67 -28.02 52.12
CA VAL A 489 -75.87 -29.14 51.60
C VAL A 489 -76.19 -29.48 50.13
N GLU A 490 -77.47 -29.64 49.79
CA GLU A 490 -77.93 -30.15 48.48
C GLU A 490 -78.06 -29.06 47.41
N ARG A 491 -78.39 -27.81 47.78
CA ARG A 491 -78.60 -26.72 46.83
C ARG A 491 -77.52 -25.65 46.91
N GLN A 492 -77.38 -25.01 48.07
CA GLN A 492 -76.59 -23.79 48.14
C GLN A 492 -75.08 -24.07 48.00
N ILE A 493 -74.51 -25.08 48.65
CA ILE A 493 -73.07 -25.39 48.49
C ILE A 493 -72.70 -25.77 47.03
N PRO A 494 -73.46 -26.62 46.32
CA PRO A 494 -73.22 -26.85 44.88
C PRO A 494 -73.38 -25.59 44.02
N GLN A 495 -74.32 -24.70 44.33
CA GLN A 495 -74.48 -23.42 43.62
C GLN A 495 -73.30 -22.46 43.89
N ASP A 496 -72.95 -22.26 45.17
CA ASP A 496 -71.81 -21.45 45.62
C ASP A 496 -70.51 -21.93 44.94
N LEU A 497 -70.33 -23.25 44.81
CA LEU A 497 -69.15 -23.88 44.21
C LEU A 497 -69.13 -23.79 42.67
N ASN A 498 -70.27 -23.92 42.00
CA ASN A 498 -70.38 -23.70 40.55
C ASN A 498 -70.12 -22.23 40.18
N GLU A 499 -70.64 -21.28 40.96
CA GLU A 499 -70.37 -19.85 40.76
C GLU A 499 -68.89 -19.52 41.00
N LEU A 500 -68.27 -20.12 42.02
CA LEU A 500 -66.84 -20.00 42.27
C LEU A 500 -66.00 -20.62 41.14
N SER A 501 -66.38 -21.78 40.61
CA SER A 501 -65.72 -22.40 39.45
C SER A 501 -65.80 -21.48 38.23
N ALA A 502 -66.97 -20.95 37.89
CA ALA A 502 -67.14 -20.02 36.79
C ALA A 502 -66.31 -18.73 36.95
N LYS A 503 -66.17 -18.22 38.18
CA LYS A 503 -65.27 -17.10 38.50
C LYS A 503 -63.79 -17.46 38.37
N VAL A 504 -63.39 -18.66 38.77
CA VAL A 504 -62.02 -19.18 38.61
C VAL A 504 -61.67 -19.40 37.12
N ASP A 505 -62.59 -19.97 36.33
CA ASP A 505 -62.38 -20.15 34.89
C ASP A 505 -62.33 -18.82 34.13
N ASN A 506 -63.15 -17.83 34.53
CA ASN A 506 -63.06 -16.47 33.99
C ASN A 506 -61.71 -15.80 34.35
N LEU A 507 -61.28 -15.87 35.62
CA LEU A 507 -59.96 -15.38 36.04
C LEU A 507 -58.82 -16.08 35.29
N LYS A 508 -58.92 -17.39 35.08
CA LYS A 508 -57.95 -18.19 34.31
C LYS A 508 -57.91 -17.77 32.85
N GLN A 509 -59.06 -17.56 32.20
CA GLN A 509 -59.14 -17.03 30.83
C GLN A 509 -58.53 -15.62 30.74
N GLN A 510 -58.81 -14.72 31.69
CA GLN A 510 -58.17 -13.40 31.77
C GLN A 510 -56.65 -13.51 31.96
N LEU A 511 -56.17 -14.45 32.78
CA LEU A 511 -54.74 -14.65 33.01
C LEU A 511 -54.04 -15.18 31.75
N THR A 512 -54.62 -16.17 31.08
CA THR A 512 -54.13 -16.70 29.80
C THR A 512 -54.10 -15.60 28.74
N HIS A 513 -55.21 -14.87 28.54
CA HIS A 513 -55.25 -13.80 27.54
C HIS A 513 -54.21 -12.70 27.80
N ARG A 514 -53.94 -12.36 29.06
CA ARG A 514 -52.87 -11.42 29.43
C ARG A 514 -51.46 -11.97 29.21
N ILE A 515 -51.25 -13.28 29.38
CA ILE A 515 -49.99 -13.93 29.04
C ILE A 515 -49.80 -13.94 27.52
N ASP A 516 -50.82 -14.33 26.75
CA ASP A 516 -50.80 -14.35 25.29
C ASP A 516 -50.47 -12.94 24.73
N GLN A 517 -51.11 -11.90 25.27
CA GLN A 517 -50.83 -10.50 24.91
C GLN A 517 -49.40 -10.09 25.28
N GLU A 518 -48.90 -10.42 26.48
CA GLU A 518 -47.54 -10.05 26.88
C GLU A 518 -46.48 -10.82 26.07
N GLU A 519 -46.75 -12.06 25.65
CA GLU A 519 -45.90 -12.82 24.73
C GLU A 519 -45.91 -12.21 23.32
N GLU A 520 -47.06 -11.75 22.80
CA GLU A 520 -47.13 -11.06 21.50
C GLU A 520 -46.40 -9.70 21.54
N GLU A 521 -46.61 -8.88 22.57
CA GLU A 521 -45.90 -7.61 22.77
C GLU A 521 -44.38 -7.82 22.89
N ARG A 522 -43.94 -8.83 23.64
CA ARG A 522 -42.51 -9.22 23.74
C ARG A 522 -41.96 -9.72 22.40
N TYR A 523 -42.74 -10.50 21.64
CA TYR A 523 -42.33 -10.98 20.31
C TYR A 523 -42.17 -9.83 19.31
N LEU A 524 -43.11 -8.87 19.30
CA LEU A 524 -43.01 -7.66 18.50
C LEU A 524 -41.79 -6.81 18.88
N ALA A 525 -41.54 -6.58 20.17
CA ALA A 525 -40.37 -5.85 20.63
C ALA A 525 -39.03 -6.55 20.26
N ILE A 526 -38.97 -7.89 20.35
CA ILE A 526 -37.82 -8.67 19.89
C ILE A 526 -37.64 -8.52 18.38
N LYS A 527 -38.72 -8.53 17.60
CA LYS A 527 -38.69 -8.33 16.15
C LYS A 527 -38.22 -6.93 15.75
N GLU A 528 -38.70 -5.88 16.43
CA GLU A 528 -38.21 -4.51 16.20
C GLU A 528 -36.73 -4.36 16.52
N LEU A 529 -36.25 -4.98 17.61
CA LEU A 529 -34.82 -5.00 17.95
C LEU A 529 -33.99 -5.77 16.90
N GLN A 530 -34.51 -6.87 16.37
CA GLN A 530 -33.87 -7.60 15.27
C GLN A 530 -33.84 -6.75 13.97
N ASP A 531 -34.94 -6.10 13.61
CA ASP A 531 -35.00 -5.23 12.43
C ASP A 531 -34.13 -3.97 12.57
N ALA A 532 -34.01 -3.41 13.78
CA ALA A 532 -33.06 -2.33 14.06
C ALA A 532 -31.60 -2.79 13.93
N TYR A 533 -31.27 -3.99 14.44
CA TYR A 533 -29.95 -4.60 14.29
C TYR A 533 -29.63 -4.94 12.81
N ASN A 534 -30.62 -5.45 12.06
CA ASN A 534 -30.50 -5.74 10.64
C ASN A 534 -30.31 -4.45 9.82
N LYS A 535 -31.01 -3.35 10.15
CA LYS A 535 -30.79 -2.02 9.56
C LYS A 535 -29.40 -1.46 9.89
N LEU A 536 -28.92 -1.62 11.12
CA LEU A 536 -27.60 -1.14 11.54
C LEU A 536 -26.46 -1.90 10.83
N THR A 537 -26.63 -3.20 10.61
CA THR A 537 -25.63 -4.04 9.92
C THR A 537 -25.67 -3.89 8.40
N SER A 538 -26.85 -3.77 7.79
CA SER A 538 -27.00 -3.56 6.34
C SER A 538 -26.69 -2.12 5.89
N GLY A 539 -27.08 -1.10 6.66
CA GLY A 539 -26.73 0.30 6.38
C GLY A 539 -25.22 0.53 6.34
N LYS A 540 -24.46 -0.21 7.17
CA LYS A 540 -22.99 -0.16 7.20
C LYS A 540 -22.32 -0.86 6.01
N LEU A 541 -23.06 -1.65 5.23
CA LEU A 541 -22.60 -2.24 3.96
C LEU A 541 -22.92 -1.33 2.76
N ILE A 542 -24.05 -0.62 2.77
CA ILE A 542 -24.46 0.25 1.66
C ILE A 542 -23.64 1.55 1.63
N ALA A 543 -23.18 2.05 2.78
CA ALA A 543 -22.28 3.19 2.87
C ALA A 543 -20.84 2.92 2.38
N ALA A 544 -20.52 1.69 1.94
CA ALA A 544 -19.19 1.28 1.48
C ALA A 544 -19.11 1.11 -0.05
N GLY A 545 -19.66 2.06 -0.80
CA GLY A 545 -19.50 2.15 -2.25
C GLY A 545 -18.22 2.89 -2.66
N ALA A 546 -17.42 2.25 -3.53
CA ALA A 546 -16.17 2.73 -4.13
C ALA A 546 -14.93 2.89 -3.20
N ASP A 547 -13.93 2.05 -3.48
CA ASP A 547 -12.50 2.40 -3.56
C ASP A 547 -11.76 2.98 -2.34
N SER A 548 -11.73 2.24 -1.22
CA SER A 548 -10.49 2.17 -0.41
C SER A 548 -10.41 0.91 0.48
N PRO A 549 -9.35 0.09 0.41
CA PRO A 549 -9.16 -1.08 1.27
C PRO A 549 -8.62 -0.71 2.66
N SER A 550 -9.43 -0.02 3.48
CA SER A 550 -9.05 0.37 4.84
C SER A 550 -8.94 -0.85 5.79
N PRO A 551 -7.81 -1.05 6.51
CA PRO A 551 -7.57 -2.24 7.34
C PRO A 551 -8.63 -2.53 8.42
N GLY A 552 -9.28 -1.49 8.95
CA GLY A 552 -10.26 -1.62 10.05
C GLY A 552 -11.49 -2.47 9.69
N ASN A 553 -11.84 -2.58 8.40
CA ASN A 553 -13.02 -3.33 7.98
C ASN A 553 -12.85 -4.86 8.17
N ASN A 554 -11.60 -5.35 8.11
CA ASN A 554 -11.29 -6.76 8.39
C ASN A 554 -11.33 -7.07 9.89
N GLN A 555 -11.02 -6.11 10.77
CA GLN A 555 -11.13 -6.32 12.21
C GLN A 555 -12.60 -6.34 12.63
N LEU A 556 -13.40 -5.36 12.20
CA LEU A 556 -14.84 -5.34 12.52
C LEU A 556 -15.55 -6.62 12.05
N LYS A 557 -15.15 -7.19 10.91
CA LYS A 557 -15.66 -8.47 10.42
C LYS A 557 -15.27 -9.65 11.29
N ARG A 558 -14.02 -9.71 11.79
CA ARG A 558 -13.60 -10.70 12.80
C ARG A 558 -14.38 -10.57 14.09
N ASP A 559 -14.54 -9.35 14.62
CA ASP A 559 -15.26 -9.09 15.86
C ASP A 559 -16.74 -9.55 15.75
N ILE A 560 -17.36 -9.32 14.58
CA ILE A 560 -18.70 -9.82 14.25
C ILE A 560 -18.74 -11.35 14.17
N ASP A 561 -17.76 -11.99 13.54
CA ASP A 561 -17.73 -13.45 13.39
C ASP A 561 -17.39 -14.17 14.72
N GLU A 562 -16.52 -13.60 15.57
CA GLU A 562 -16.36 -14.04 16.97
C GLU A 562 -17.65 -13.87 17.77
N CYS A 563 -18.37 -12.75 17.61
CA CYS A 563 -19.65 -12.52 18.26
C CYS A 563 -20.71 -13.55 17.82
N LYS A 564 -20.77 -13.90 16.52
CA LYS A 564 -21.62 -15.02 16.03
C LYS A 564 -21.24 -16.36 16.66
N VAL A 565 -19.94 -16.66 16.78
CA VAL A 565 -19.46 -17.88 17.45
C VAL A 565 -19.82 -17.88 18.94
N ALA A 566 -19.73 -16.74 19.62
CA ALA A 566 -20.15 -16.59 21.01
C ALA A 566 -21.67 -16.78 21.17
N VAL A 567 -22.49 -16.17 20.32
CA VAL A 567 -23.95 -16.35 20.29
C VAL A 567 -24.33 -17.81 19.99
N LYS A 568 -23.65 -18.47 19.06
CA LYS A 568 -23.88 -19.90 18.78
C LYS A 568 -23.55 -20.79 19.98
N LYS A 569 -22.40 -20.57 20.63
CA LYS A 569 -22.03 -21.25 21.88
C LYS A 569 -23.02 -20.95 23.02
N LEU A 570 -23.58 -19.74 23.08
CA LEU A 570 -24.62 -19.39 24.04
C LEU A 570 -25.92 -20.15 23.77
N ALA A 571 -26.34 -20.28 22.51
CA ALA A 571 -27.51 -21.07 22.12
C ALA A 571 -27.30 -22.58 22.40
N GLU A 572 -26.12 -23.12 22.11
CA GLU A 572 -25.73 -24.50 22.46
C GLU A 572 -25.71 -24.71 23.99
N SER A 573 -25.22 -23.74 24.75
CA SER A 573 -25.24 -23.73 26.22
C SER A 573 -26.67 -23.68 26.77
N ILE A 574 -27.52 -22.78 26.27
CA ILE A 574 -28.94 -22.67 26.67
C ILE A 574 -29.70 -23.97 26.33
N THR A 575 -29.45 -24.56 25.17
CA THR A 575 -30.02 -25.87 24.79
C THR A 575 -29.56 -26.98 25.74
N THR A 576 -28.30 -26.96 26.16
CA THR A 576 -27.76 -27.92 27.13
C THR A 576 -28.37 -27.73 28.52
N VAL A 577 -28.51 -26.48 28.98
CA VAL A 577 -29.16 -26.14 30.26
C VAL A 577 -30.63 -26.53 30.24
N LYS A 578 -31.36 -26.26 29.15
CA LYS A 578 -32.74 -26.72 28.95
C LYS A 578 -32.82 -28.24 29.06
N ASN A 579 -32.00 -28.98 28.31
CA ASN A 579 -32.00 -30.45 28.34
C ASN A 579 -31.68 -31.03 29.73
N VAL A 580 -30.90 -30.32 30.56
CA VAL A 580 -30.62 -30.70 31.96
C VAL A 580 -31.79 -30.35 32.90
N LEU A 581 -32.47 -29.22 32.68
CA LEU A 581 -33.68 -28.84 33.41
C LEU A 581 -34.86 -29.76 33.08
N ASP A 582 -35.12 -30.02 31.81
CA ASP A 582 -36.17 -30.94 31.35
C ASP A 582 -36.00 -32.34 31.96
N ARG A 583 -34.75 -32.85 32.02
CA ARG A 583 -34.42 -34.11 32.72
C ARG A 583 -34.66 -34.01 34.23
N LYS A 584 -34.20 -32.95 34.90
CA LYS A 584 -34.45 -32.76 36.34
C LYS A 584 -35.94 -32.67 36.68
N ILE A 585 -36.74 -32.04 35.82
CA ILE A 585 -38.20 -31.95 35.96
C ILE A 585 -38.81 -33.35 35.79
N LEU A 586 -38.44 -34.11 34.75
CA LEU A 586 -38.89 -35.49 34.56
C LEU A 586 -38.52 -36.42 35.72
N ASP A 587 -37.32 -36.31 36.27
CA ASP A 587 -36.86 -37.14 37.39
C ASP A 587 -37.51 -36.75 38.73
N GLU A 588 -37.80 -35.46 38.95
CA GLU A 588 -38.54 -34.96 40.14
C GLU A 588 -40.05 -35.28 40.04
N VAL A 589 -40.65 -35.21 38.85
CA VAL A 589 -42.02 -35.71 38.59
C VAL A 589 -42.09 -37.20 38.90
N ARG A 590 -41.18 -38.01 38.34
CA ARG A 590 -41.14 -39.46 38.61
C ARG A 590 -40.91 -39.80 40.08
N ARG A 591 -40.10 -38.99 40.80
CA ARG A 591 -39.95 -39.15 42.25
C ARG A 591 -41.27 -38.88 42.97
N ARG A 592 -41.99 -37.81 42.61
CA ARG A 592 -43.28 -37.47 43.24
C ARG A 592 -44.35 -38.50 42.94
N GLU A 593 -44.38 -39.06 41.74
CA GLU A 593 -45.24 -40.21 41.40
C GLU A 593 -44.96 -41.39 42.33
N GLN A 594 -43.69 -41.78 42.50
CA GLN A 594 -43.30 -42.87 43.42
C GLN A 594 -43.59 -42.57 44.89
N ASP A 595 -43.44 -41.32 45.34
CA ASP A 595 -43.76 -40.94 46.72
C ASP A 595 -45.28 -40.85 46.95
N VAL A 596 -46.08 -40.52 45.93
CA VAL A 596 -47.55 -40.68 45.96
C VAL A 596 -47.93 -42.17 46.03
N GLU A 597 -47.39 -43.04 45.16
CA GLU A 597 -47.62 -44.49 45.23
C GLU A 597 -47.28 -45.07 46.61
N ARG A 598 -46.20 -44.60 47.25
CA ARG A 598 -45.82 -45.01 48.61
C ARG A 598 -46.78 -44.51 49.69
N ILE A 599 -47.35 -43.32 49.53
CA ILE A 599 -48.36 -42.77 50.43
C ILE A 599 -49.68 -43.54 50.26
N GLU A 600 -50.11 -43.79 49.02
CA GLU A 600 -51.30 -44.59 48.71
C GLU A 600 -51.16 -46.03 49.22
N ALA A 601 -50.00 -46.68 49.02
CA ALA A 601 -49.73 -48.01 49.55
C ALA A 601 -49.75 -48.04 51.10
N ARG A 602 -49.27 -46.98 51.77
CA ARG A 602 -49.39 -46.84 53.23
C ARG A 602 -50.84 -46.68 53.68
N ILE A 603 -51.64 -45.88 52.97
CA ILE A 603 -53.05 -45.64 53.30
C ILE A 603 -53.87 -46.93 53.04
N GLY A 604 -53.70 -47.57 51.88
CA GLY A 604 -54.35 -48.83 51.53
C GLY A 604 -53.97 -49.98 52.48
N GLY A 605 -52.72 -50.03 52.92
CA GLY A 605 -52.24 -50.99 53.92
C GLY A 605 -52.84 -50.83 55.33
N THR A 606 -53.57 -49.74 55.60
CA THR A 606 -54.22 -49.50 56.90
C THR A 606 -55.71 -49.86 56.96
N ARG A 607 -56.21 -50.66 56.00
CA ARG A 607 -57.49 -51.39 56.18
C ARG A 607 -57.25 -52.72 56.92
N PRO A 608 -57.64 -52.87 58.20
CA PRO A 608 -57.82 -54.20 58.77
C PRO A 608 -58.95 -54.95 58.03
N LYS A 609 -58.90 -56.28 58.09
CA LYS A 609 -60.04 -57.15 57.76
C LYS A 609 -60.91 -57.37 59.00
#